data_AF-A0A183TPR5-F1
#
_entry.id   AF-A0A183TPR5-F1
#
_cell.length_a   1.000
_cell.length_b   1.000
_cell.length_c   1.000
_cell.angle_alpha   90.00
_cell.angle_beta   90.00
_cell.angle_gamma   90.00
#
_symmetry.space_group_name_H-M   'P 1'
#
loop_
_entity.id
_entity.type
_entity.pdbx_description
1 polymer ?
#
loop_
_entity_poly.entity_id
_entity_poly.type
_entity_poly.pdbx_seq_one_letter_code
_entity_poly.pdbx_strand_id
1 'polypeptide(L)'
;LLVEKNLLHKAHVDRPTAANKTAFYLRLGFVQQWLREIQDAWMMRKVEVIQGIADRNEWMNFFAATKAVYGPPVKGPAPVLRADGRTLLTEKTQILKRLA
;
A
#
# COMPACT_ATOMS: atom_id res chain seq x y z
N LEU A 1 17.06 43.55 7.79
CA LEU A 1 17.81 42.80 6.75
C LEU A 1 17.26 41.41 6.46
N LEU A 2 17.38 40.41 7.36
CA LEU A 2 16.88 39.04 7.06
C LEU A 2 15.35 38.98 6.89
N VAL A 3 14.61 39.65 7.78
CA VAL A 3 13.14 39.71 7.76
C VAL A 3 12.62 40.35 6.48
N GLU A 4 13.25 41.43 6.04
CA GLU A 4 12.89 42.17 4.82
C GLU A 4 13.17 41.35 3.56
N LYS A 5 14.31 40.63 3.50
CA LYS A 5 14.62 39.71 2.40
C LYS A 5 13.62 38.54 2.34
N ASN A 6 13.19 38.03 3.50
CA ASN A 6 12.16 37.00 3.57
C ASN A 6 10.79 37.50 3.13
N LEU A 7 10.41 38.74 3.48
CA LEU A 7 9.17 39.38 3.03
C LEU A 7 9.16 39.59 1.50
N LEU A 8 10.26 40.05 0.93
CA LEU A 8 10.39 40.22 -0.52
C LEU A 8 10.38 38.89 -1.28
N HIS A 9 11.04 37.86 -0.74
CA HIS A 9 10.99 36.51 -1.29
C HIS A 9 9.55 35.96 -1.26
N LYS A 10 8.84 36.15 -0.14
CA LYS A 10 7.43 35.76 0.00
C LYS A 10 6.54 36.48 -1.01
N ALA A 11 6.68 37.81 -1.15
CA ALA A 11 5.94 38.59 -2.15
C ALA A 11 6.22 38.16 -3.60
N HIS A 12 7.45 37.72 -3.91
CA HIS A 12 7.82 37.17 -5.21
C HIS A 12 7.19 35.78 -5.47
N VAL A 13 7.16 34.92 -4.44
CA VAL A 13 6.52 33.59 -4.52
C VAL A 13 5.00 33.72 -4.64
N ASP A 14 4.40 34.67 -3.93
CA ASP A 14 2.96 34.93 -3.93
C ASP A 14 2.46 35.62 -5.22
N ARG A 15 3.37 36.07 -6.11
CA ARG A 15 3.05 36.62 -7.44
C ARG A 15 3.27 35.55 -8.53
N PRO A 16 2.26 34.74 -8.88
CA PRO A 16 2.43 33.68 -9.88
C PRO A 16 2.66 34.28 -11.27
N THR A 17 3.84 34.01 -11.82
CA THR A 17 4.16 34.20 -13.24
C THR A 17 4.02 32.85 -13.95
N ALA A 18 3.66 32.81 -15.24
CA ALA A 18 3.54 31.56 -15.99
C ALA A 18 4.78 30.64 -15.85
N ALA A 19 5.98 31.24 -15.89
CA ALA A 19 7.25 30.52 -15.67
C ALA A 19 7.39 29.93 -14.26
N ASN A 20 7.05 30.68 -13.20
CA ASN A 20 7.11 30.20 -11.82
C ASN A 20 6.10 29.07 -11.57
N LYS A 21 4.90 29.17 -12.17
CA LYS A 21 3.89 28.11 -12.12
C LYS A 21 4.40 26.83 -12.77
N THR A 22 4.98 26.91 -13.97
CA THR A 22 5.58 25.76 -14.65
C THR A 22 6.73 25.16 -13.83
N ALA A 23 7.64 25.97 -13.31
CA ALA A 23 8.75 25.52 -12.49
C ALA A 23 8.30 24.81 -11.20
N PHE A 24 7.19 25.26 -10.59
CA PHE A 24 6.60 24.63 -9.41
C PHE A 24 6.05 23.23 -9.71
N TYR A 25 5.25 23.08 -10.76
CA TYR A 25 4.68 21.77 -11.12
C TYR A 25 5.74 20.76 -11.57
N LEU A 26 6.80 21.21 -12.26
CA LEU A 26 7.94 20.34 -12.59
C LEU A 26 8.64 19.82 -11.33
N ARG A 27 8.86 20.67 -10.32
CA ARG A 27 9.42 20.24 -9.03
C ARG A 27 8.49 19.25 -8.32
N LEU A 28 7.18 19.50 -8.34
CA LEU A 28 6.22 18.58 -7.74
C LEU A 28 6.22 17.22 -8.45
N GLY A 29 6.25 17.21 -9.78
CA GLY A 29 6.35 15.98 -10.58
C GLY A 29 7.61 15.20 -10.26
N PHE A 30 8.76 15.87 -10.10
CA PHE A 30 10.01 15.23 -9.69
C PHE A 30 9.91 14.58 -8.31
N VAL A 31 9.38 15.30 -7.31
CA VAL A 31 9.22 14.77 -5.95
C VAL A 31 8.27 13.57 -5.94
N GLN A 32 7.18 13.64 -6.69
CA GLN A 32 6.23 12.52 -6.82
C GLN A 32 6.85 11.31 -7.51
N GLN A 33 7.64 11.52 -8.56
CA GLN A 33 8.33 10.46 -9.27
C GLN A 33 9.35 9.78 -8.36
N TRP A 34 10.18 10.55 -7.67
CA TRP A 34 11.18 10.03 -6.74
C TRP A 34 10.55 9.25 -5.58
N LEU A 35 9.43 9.73 -5.03
CA LEU A 35 8.70 9.01 -3.99
C LEU A 35 8.19 7.66 -4.52
N ARG A 36 7.69 7.62 -5.75
CA ARG A 36 7.20 6.39 -6.39
C ARG A 36 8.34 5.39 -6.60
N GLU A 37 9.49 5.85 -7.08
CA GLU A 37 10.67 5.00 -7.26
C GLU A 37 11.15 4.39 -5.94
N ILE A 38 11.15 5.15 -4.85
CA ILE A 38 11.50 4.62 -3.52
C ILE A 38 10.49 3.56 -3.08
N GLN A 39 9.19 3.81 -3.26
CA GLN A 39 8.15 2.86 -2.89
C GLN A 39 8.24 1.58 -3.74
N ASP A 40 8.45 1.71 -5.03
CA ASP A 40 8.58 0.59 -5.97
C ASP A 40 9.82 -0.24 -5.67
N ALA A 41 10.97 0.39 -5.37
CA ALA A 41 12.19 -0.30 -4.98
C ALA A 41 12.00 -1.10 -3.67
N TRP A 42 11.31 -0.50 -2.69
CA TRP A 42 10.96 -1.21 -1.45
C TRP A 42 10.00 -2.39 -1.69
N MET A 43 9.01 -2.22 -2.56
CA MET A 43 8.07 -3.28 -2.93
C MET A 43 8.74 -4.41 -3.70
N MET A 44 9.59 -4.10 -4.67
CA MET A 44 10.36 -5.07 -5.44
C MET A 44 11.20 -5.96 -4.53
N ARG A 45 11.92 -5.36 -3.57
CA ARG A 45 12.70 -6.10 -2.58
C ARG A 45 11.85 -7.04 -1.73
N LYS A 46 10.64 -6.63 -1.34
CA LYS A 46 9.70 -7.50 -0.61
C LYS A 46 9.22 -8.68 -1.46
N VAL A 47 8.95 -8.44 -2.74
CA VAL A 47 8.55 -9.49 -3.70
C VAL A 47 9.66 -10.52 -3.86
N GLU A 48 10.90 -10.09 -4.03
CA GLU A 48 12.06 -11.00 -4.14
C GLU A 48 12.23 -11.89 -2.91
N VAL A 49 12.06 -11.32 -1.70
CA VAL A 49 12.13 -12.10 -0.46
C VAL A 49 11.02 -13.15 -0.42
N ILE A 50 9.78 -12.77 -0.73
CA ILE A 50 8.63 -13.69 -0.72
C ILE A 50 8.81 -14.78 -1.77
N GLN A 51 9.25 -14.43 -2.98
CA GLN A 51 9.54 -15.37 -4.05
C GLN A 51 10.64 -16.36 -3.63
N GLY A 52 11.74 -15.87 -3.08
CA GLY A 52 12.83 -16.74 -2.62
C GLY A 52 12.42 -17.70 -1.50
N ILE A 53 11.46 -17.32 -0.64
CA ILE A 53 10.89 -18.23 0.36
C ILE A 53 9.98 -19.27 -0.30
N ALA A 54 9.20 -18.88 -1.32
CA ALA A 54 8.37 -19.79 -2.09
C ALA A 54 9.21 -20.81 -2.86
N ASP A 55 10.29 -20.37 -3.49
CA ASP A 55 11.22 -21.21 -4.26
C ASP A 55 11.91 -22.26 -3.38
N ARG A 56 12.14 -21.94 -2.10
CA ARG A 56 12.66 -22.87 -1.09
C ARG A 56 11.59 -23.80 -0.48
N ASN A 57 10.35 -23.73 -0.95
CA ASN A 57 9.20 -24.51 -0.46
C ASN A 57 8.94 -24.33 1.05
N GLU A 58 9.32 -23.17 1.60
CA GLU A 58 9.15 -22.84 3.02
C GLU A 58 7.74 -22.27 3.28
N TRP A 59 6.72 -23.08 3.09
CA TRP A 59 5.31 -22.64 3.11
C TRP A 59 4.88 -21.86 4.36
N MET A 60 5.35 -22.24 5.56
CA MET A 60 5.02 -21.52 6.79
C MET A 60 5.60 -20.10 6.80
N ASN A 61 6.84 -19.95 6.34
CA ASN A 61 7.52 -18.66 6.27
C ASN A 61 6.91 -17.78 5.18
N PHE A 62 6.47 -18.37 4.06
CA PHE A 62 5.78 -17.65 2.99
C PHE A 62 4.48 -17.00 3.50
N PHE A 63 3.65 -17.76 4.22
CA PHE A 63 2.42 -17.24 4.81
C PHE A 63 2.71 -16.17 5.87
N ALA A 64 3.75 -16.34 6.69
CA ALA A 64 4.15 -15.34 7.68
C ALA A 64 4.61 -14.03 7.02
N ALA A 65 5.47 -14.11 6.00
CA ALA A 65 5.97 -12.94 5.25
C ALA A 65 4.84 -12.20 4.54
N THR A 66 3.92 -12.93 3.91
CA THR A 66 2.76 -12.34 3.24
C THR A 66 1.85 -11.59 4.23
N LYS A 67 1.59 -12.17 5.41
CA LYS A 67 0.85 -11.49 6.48
C LYS A 67 1.57 -10.25 7.01
N ALA A 68 2.89 -10.25 7.08
CA ALA A 68 3.66 -9.08 7.50
C ALA A 68 3.58 -7.92 6.49
N VAL A 69 3.43 -8.21 5.19
CA VAL A 69 3.28 -7.18 4.14
C VAL A 69 1.88 -6.58 4.11
N TYR A 70 0.85 -7.42 4.12
CA TYR A 70 -0.54 -6.97 3.98
C TYR A 70 -1.25 -6.70 5.31
N GLY A 71 -0.62 -7.05 6.44
CA GLY A 71 -1.23 -7.03 7.76
C GLY A 71 -2.09 -8.27 8.03
N PRO A 72 -2.73 -8.34 9.21
CA PRO A 72 -3.72 -9.36 9.51
C PRO A 72 -4.80 -9.37 8.42
N PRO A 73 -5.34 -10.54 8.02
CA PRO A 73 -6.47 -10.59 7.11
C PRO A 73 -7.59 -9.69 7.65
N VAL A 74 -7.87 -8.59 6.96
CA VAL A 74 -8.93 -7.63 7.35
C VAL A 74 -10.31 -8.29 7.27
N LYS A 75 -10.42 -9.35 6.45
CA LYS A 75 -11.58 -10.24 6.44
C LYS A 75 -11.38 -11.29 7.52
N GLY A 76 -12.16 -11.17 8.60
CA GLY A 76 -12.51 -12.32 9.42
C GLY A 76 -13.07 -13.46 8.54
N PRO A 77 -13.09 -14.70 9.03
CA PRO A 77 -13.64 -15.81 8.27
C PRO A 77 -15.02 -15.42 7.73
N ALA A 78 -15.20 -15.47 6.40
CA ALA A 78 -16.50 -15.23 5.81
C ALA A 78 -17.45 -16.29 6.41
N PRO A 79 -18.55 -15.89 7.05
CA PRO A 79 -19.45 -16.85 7.66
C PRO A 79 -20.04 -17.76 6.57
N VAL A 80 -19.86 -19.08 6.70
CA VAL A 80 -20.41 -20.03 5.73
C VAL A 80 -21.91 -20.18 6.00
N LEU A 81 -22.73 -19.82 5.02
CA LEU A 81 -24.18 -19.90 5.10
C LEU A 81 -24.71 -21.24 4.58
N ARG A 82 -25.81 -21.72 5.16
CA ARG A 82 -26.64 -22.77 4.57
C ARG A 82 -27.29 -22.30 3.26
N ALA A 83 -27.88 -23.24 2.53
CA ALA A 83 -28.62 -22.96 1.29
C ALA A 83 -29.79 -21.97 1.48
N ASP A 84 -30.32 -21.85 2.71
CA ASP A 84 -31.38 -20.90 3.08
C ASP A 84 -30.90 -19.44 3.17
N GLY A 85 -29.59 -19.19 3.10
CA GLY A 85 -28.97 -17.86 3.14
C GLY A 85 -29.08 -17.13 4.48
N ARG A 86 -29.64 -17.76 5.53
CA ARG A 86 -29.89 -17.11 6.84
C ARG A 86 -29.17 -17.80 7.98
N THR A 87 -28.91 -19.09 7.87
CA THR A 87 -28.33 -19.89 8.94
C THR A 87 -26.81 -19.98 8.78
N LEU A 88 -26.07 -19.50 9.78
CA LEU A 88 -24.62 -19.67 9.87
C LEU A 88 -24.26 -21.12 10.23
N LEU A 89 -23.33 -21.70 9.49
CA LEU A 89 -22.75 -23.00 9.82
C LEU A 89 -21.59 -22.80 10.81
N THR A 90 -21.78 -23.28 12.03
CA THR A 90 -20.75 -23.25 13.10
C THR A 90 -20.08 -24.61 13.29
N GLU A 91 -20.75 -25.70 12.91
CA GLU A 91 -20.22 -27.06 13.00
C GLU A 91 -19.28 -27.39 11.83
N LYS A 92 -18.04 -27.78 12.14
CA LYS A 92 -16.99 -28.15 11.17
C LYS A 92 -17.45 -29.22 10.16
N THR A 93 -18.21 -30.21 10.61
CA THR A 93 -18.75 -31.29 9.77
C THR A 93 -19.77 -30.77 8.75
N GLN A 94 -20.61 -29.82 9.14
CA GLN A 94 -21.61 -29.21 8.25
C GLN A 94 -20.92 -28.29 7.22
N ILE A 95 -19.89 -27.56 7.64
CA ILE A 95 -19.07 -26.73 6.74
C ILE A 95 -18.38 -27.61 5.69
N LEU A 96 -17.74 -28.70 6.09
CA LEU A 96 -17.05 -29.61 5.17
C LEU A 96 -18.02 -30.24 4.16
N LYS A 97 -19.22 -30.64 4.58
CA LYS A 97 -20.26 -31.17 3.68
C LYS A 97 -20.78 -30.14 2.66
N ARG A 98 -20.72 -28.85 2.97
CA ARG A 98 -21.16 -27.77 2.07
C ARG A 98 -20.07 -27.36 1.06
N LEU A 99 -18.81 -27.53 1.43
CA LEU A 99 -17.64 -27.22 0.60
C LEU A 99 -17.16 -28.40 -0.27
N ALA A 100 -17.64 -29.61 0.02
CA ALA A 100 -17.49 -30.79 -0.83
C ALA A 100 -18.44 -30.71 -2.04
#